data_AF-A0A961X3A2-F1
#
_entry.id   AF-A0A961X3A2-F1
#
_cell.length_a   1.000
_cell.length_b   1.000
_cell.length_c   1.000
_cell.angle_alpha   90.00
_cell.angle_beta   90.00
_cell.angle_gamma   90.00
#
_symmetry.space_group_name_H-M   'P 1'
#
loop_
_entity.id
_entity.type
_entity.pdbx_description
1 polymer ?
#
loop_
_entity_poly.entity_id
_entity_poly.type
_entity_poly.pdbx_seq_one_letter_code
_entity_poly.pdbx_strand_id
1 'polypeptide(L)'
;AKDLRGLIRDHLKKGETDEQIMDYVVARYGDFVLLKPRLTIRTLALWGTPFAVLLIAALLLFLRRRPAAPVPEQPLTAEERQVLEKALE
;
A
#
# COMPACT_ATOMS: atom_id res chain seq x y z
N ALA A 1 -17.92 -5.55 -33.66
CA ALA A 1 -18.01 -4.71 -32.45
C ALA A 1 -19.26 -3.84 -32.57
N LYS A 2 -20.14 -3.83 -31.57
CA LYS A 2 -21.32 -2.94 -31.55
C LYS A 2 -20.82 -1.55 -31.13
N ASP A 3 -21.01 -0.54 -31.98
CA ASP A 3 -20.53 0.82 -31.70
C ASP A 3 -21.22 1.36 -30.44
N LEU A 4 -20.42 1.77 -29.45
CA LEU A 4 -20.90 2.38 -28.21
C LEU A 4 -21.80 3.59 -28.51
N ARG A 5 -21.51 4.32 -29.59
CA ARG A 5 -22.31 5.46 -30.05
C ARG A 5 -23.71 5.05 -30.51
N GLY A 6 -23.87 3.84 -31.05
CA GLY A 6 -25.18 3.30 -31.42
C GLY A 6 -26.03 3.00 -30.19
N LEU A 7 -25.43 2.33 -29.19
CA LEU A 7 -26.07 2.02 -27.92
C LEU A 7 -26.51 3.30 -27.19
N ILE A 8 -25.62 4.28 -27.04
CA ILE A 8 -25.94 5.56 -26.38
C ILE A 8 -27.09 6.26 -27.10
N ARG A 9 -27.07 6.28 -28.44
CA ARG A 9 -28.14 6.90 -29.24
C ARG A 9 -29.50 6.23 -29.04
N ASP A 10 -29.53 4.91 -28.90
CA ASP A 10 -30.78 4.18 -28.62
C ASP A 10 -31.33 4.52 -27.23
N HIS A 11 -30.46 4.74 -26.24
CA HIS A 11 -30.87 5.17 -24.90
C HIS A 11 -31.29 6.64 -24.84
N LEU A 12 -30.62 7.55 -25.56
CA LEU A 12 -31.08 8.94 -25.70
C LEU A 12 -32.49 9.02 -26.32
N LYS A 13 -32.77 8.19 -27.33
CA LYS A 13 -34.10 8.11 -27.95
C LYS A 13 -35.19 7.63 -26.99
N LYS A 14 -34.83 6.86 -25.96
CA LYS A 14 -35.76 6.44 -24.90
C LYS A 14 -36.02 7.53 -23.86
N GLY A 15 -35.34 8.68 -23.96
CA GLY A 15 -35.47 9.79 -23.02
C GLY A 15 -34.73 9.54 -21.70
N GLU A 16 -33.79 8.60 -21.67
CA GLU A 16 -32.96 8.38 -20.49
C GLU A 16 -32.01 9.56 -20.27
N THR A 17 -31.76 9.87 -19.00
CA THR A 17 -30.82 10.93 -18.60
C THR A 17 -29.37 10.48 -18.79
N ASP A 18 -28.47 11.44 -18.99
CA ASP A 18 -27.04 11.15 -19.17
C ASP A 18 -26.47 10.27 -18.05
N GLU A 19 -26.87 10.49 -16.80
CA GLU A 19 -26.45 9.66 -15.65
C GLU A 19 -26.91 8.21 -15.76
N GLN A 20 -28.17 7.97 -16.15
CA GLN A 20 -28.69 6.61 -16.36
C GLN A 20 -27.95 5.88 -17.47
N ILE A 21 -27.65 6.59 -18.57
CA ILE A 21 -26.92 6.02 -19.71
C ILE A 21 -25.49 5.68 -19.27
N MET A 22 -24.82 6.59 -18.53
CA MET A 22 -23.47 6.34 -18.04
C MET A 22 -23.43 5.19 -17.04
N ASP A 23 -24.40 5.10 -16.13
CA ASP A 23 -24.49 4.00 -15.17
C ASP A 23 -24.71 2.65 -15.88
N TYR A 24 -25.56 2.60 -16.92
CA TYR A 24 -25.73 1.39 -17.73
C TYR A 24 -24.43 0.99 -18.45
N VAL A 25 -23.74 1.95 -19.04
CA VAL A 25 -22.47 1.71 -19.74
C VAL A 25 -21.39 1.25 -18.76
N VAL A 26 -21.26 1.88 -17.60
CA VAL A 26 -20.32 1.48 -16.54
C VAL A 26 -20.66 0.10 -15.99
N ALA A 27 -21.94 -0.22 -15.77
CA ALA A 27 -22.34 -1.53 -15.29
C ALA A 27 -21.99 -2.65 -16.28
N ARG A 28 -22.03 -2.37 -17.59
CA ARG A 28 -21.78 -3.38 -18.64
C ARG A 28 -20.33 -3.44 -19.11
N TYR A 29 -19.64 -2.31 -19.13
CA TYR A 29 -18.30 -2.17 -19.69
C TYR A 29 -17.27 -1.71 -18.66
N GLY A 30 -17.64 -1.46 -17.41
CA GLY A 30 -16.74 -1.02 -16.34
C GLY A 30 -16.42 0.47 -16.34
N ASP A 31 -15.82 0.93 -15.25
CA ASP A 31 -15.49 2.34 -15.00
C ASP A 31 -14.46 2.92 -16.00
N PHE A 32 -13.68 2.07 -16.65
CA PHE A 32 -12.61 2.49 -17.57
C PHE A 32 -13.12 3.18 -18.84
N VAL A 33 -14.39 3.00 -19.20
CA VAL A 33 -15.02 3.68 -20.33
C VAL A 33 -15.09 5.19 -20.12
N LEU A 34 -15.16 5.65 -18.87
CA LEU A 34 -15.25 7.06 -18.54
C LEU A 34 -13.90 7.79 -18.70
N LEU A 35 -12.80 7.04 -18.91
CA LEU A 35 -11.42 7.55 -18.95
C LEU A 35 -11.04 8.44 -17.73
N LYS A 36 -11.87 8.41 -16.69
CA LYS A 36 -11.68 9.10 -15.42
C LYS A 36 -11.70 8.04 -14.32
N PRO A 37 -10.54 7.74 -13.71
CA PRO A 37 -10.50 6.76 -12.63
C PRO A 37 -11.34 7.30 -11.47
N ARG A 38 -12.48 6.65 -11.20
CA ARG A 38 -13.27 6.94 -10.02
C ARG A 38 -12.44 6.54 -8.79
N LEU A 39 -12.32 7.45 -7.82
CA LEU A 39 -11.76 7.15 -6.51
C LEU A 39 -12.72 6.24 -5.75
N THR A 40 -12.75 4.97 -6.13
CA THR A 40 -13.56 3.93 -5.47
C THR A 40 -12.78 3.32 -4.31
N ILE A 41 -13.49 2.66 -3.40
CA ILE A 41 -12.88 1.89 -2.29
C ILE A 41 -11.86 0.88 -2.84
N ARG A 42 -12.13 0.28 -4.01
CA ARG A 42 -11.24 -0.68 -4.65
C ARG A 42 -9.92 -0.04 -5.09
N THR A 43 -10.00 1.16 -5.69
CA THR A 43 -8.82 1.94 -6.06
C THR A 43 -8.01 2.29 -4.82
N LEU A 44 -8.65 2.82 -3.76
CA LEU A 44 -7.96 3.14 -2.51
C LEU A 44 -7.33 1.90 -1.86
N ALA A 45 -8.02 0.76 -1.84
CA ALA A 45 -7.49 -0.48 -1.28
C ALA A 45 -6.25 -0.95 -2.04
N LEU A 46 -6.25 -0.87 -3.37
CA LEU A 46 -5.08 -1.22 -4.20
C LEU A 46 -3.86 -0.38 -3.81
N TRP A 47 -4.02 0.94 -3.73
CA TRP A 47 -2.92 1.85 -3.39
C TRP A 47 -2.57 1.83 -1.90
N GLY A 48 -3.51 1.51 -1.02
CA GLY A 48 -3.32 1.41 0.43
C GLY A 48 -2.63 0.13 0.87
N THR A 49 -2.80 -0.97 0.11
CA THR A 49 -2.19 -2.27 0.38
C THR A 49 -0.67 -2.20 0.65
N PRO A 50 0.18 -1.59 -0.20
CA PRO A 50 1.62 -1.51 0.07
C PRO A 50 1.95 -0.82 1.39
N PHE A 51 1.24 0.27 1.73
CA PHE A 51 1.44 0.97 3.01
C PHE A 51 0.95 0.13 4.19
N ALA A 52 -0.18 -0.56 4.06
CA ALA A 52 -0.70 -1.45 5.09
C ALA A 52 0.30 -2.58 5.40
N VAL A 53 0.90 -3.19 4.37
CA VAL A 53 1.94 -4.22 4.54
C VAL A 53 3.17 -3.65 5.27
N LEU A 54 3.64 -2.47 4.89
CA LEU A 54 4.78 -1.82 5.55
C LEU A 54 4.47 -1.49 7.02
N LEU A 55 3.28 -0.99 7.33
CA LEU A 55 2.86 -0.70 8.69
C LEU A 55 2.79 -1.96 9.55
N ILE A 56 2.24 -3.04 9.01
CA ILE A 56 2.20 -4.35 9.69
C ILE A 56 3.62 -4.85 9.95
N ALA A 57 4.50 -4.81 8.94
CA ALA A 57 5.88 -5.23 9.09
C ALA A 57 6.64 -4.40 10.15
N ALA A 58 6.49 -3.07 10.11
CA ALA A 58 7.08 -2.16 11.09
C ALA A 58 6.57 -2.44 12.51
N LEU A 59 5.26 -2.67 12.66
CA LEU A 59 4.65 -3.01 13.95
C LEU A 59 5.20 -4.34 14.49
N LEU A 60 5.30 -5.36 13.66
CA LEU A 60 5.86 -6.67 14.04
C LEU A 60 7.33 -6.55 14.45
N LEU A 61 8.13 -5.77 13.72
CA LEU A 61 9.52 -5.51 14.07
C LEU A 61 9.64 -4.76 15.40
N PHE A 62 8.79 -3.75 15.61
CA PHE A 62 8.75 -2.98 16.86
C PHE A 62 8.38 -3.87 18.05
N LEU A 63 7.33 -4.67 17.93
CA LEU A 63 6.90 -5.62 18.98
C LEU A 63 7.94 -6.72 19.24
N ARG A 64 8.69 -7.13 18.20
CA ARG A 64 9.77 -8.12 18.30
C ARG A 64 11.06 -7.54 18.90
N ARG A 65 11.19 -6.20 19.01
CA ARG A 65 12.31 -5.61 19.75
C ARG A 65 12.18 -6.00 21.22
N ARG A 66 12.87 -7.08 21.59
CA ARG A 66 13.31 -7.23 22.96
C ARG A 66 14.26 -6.08 23.25
N PRO A 67 14.09 -5.34 24.36
CA PRO A 67 15.18 -4.49 24.83
C PRO A 67 16.40 -5.39 24.94
N ALA A 68 17.49 -5.02 24.26
CA ALA A 68 18.77 -5.63 24.55
C ALA A 68 18.97 -5.44 26.05
N ALA A 69 19.16 -6.55 26.78
CA ALA A 69 19.63 -6.43 28.15
C ALA A 69 20.87 -5.52 28.10
N PRO A 70 21.00 -4.52 28.99
CA PRO A 70 22.26 -3.81 29.13
C PRO A 70 23.33 -4.88 29.22
N VAL A 71 24.24 -4.93 28.25
CA VAL A 71 25.37 -5.86 28.32
C VAL A 71 26.07 -5.44 29.60
N PRO A 72 26.10 -6.29 30.65
CA PRO A 72 26.79 -5.91 31.86
C PRO A 72 28.23 -5.63 31.45
N GLU A 73 28.69 -4.40 31.68
CA GLU A 73 30.08 -4.03 31.48
C GLU A 73 30.90 -4.94 32.40
N GLN A 74 31.39 -6.05 31.84
CA GLN A 74 32.28 -6.92 32.57
C GLN A 74 33.58 -6.14 32.74
N PRO A 75 34.02 -5.87 33.99
CA PRO A 75 35.29 -5.19 34.20
C PRO A 75 36.39 -6.03 33.55
N LEU A 76 37.22 -5.38 32.74
CA LEU A 76 38.35 -6.02 32.07
C LEU A 76 39.17 -6.81 33.11
N THR A 77 39.40 -8.08 32.82
CA THR A 77 40.30 -8.89 33.63
C THR A 77 41.72 -8.31 33.56
N ALA A 78 42.53 -8.54 34.58
CA ALA A 78 43.90 -8.02 34.63
C ALA A 78 44.73 -8.44 33.39
N GLU A 79 44.43 -9.61 32.83
CA GLU A 79 45.05 -10.15 31.62
C GLU A 79 44.63 -9.37 30.37
N GLU A 80 43.32 -9.11 30.18
CA GLU A 80 42.82 -8.31 29.06
C GLU A 80 43.34 -6.88 29.08
N ARG A 81 43.49 -6.30 30.28
CA ARG A 81 44.05 -4.96 30.47
C ARG A 81 45.52 -4.89 30.07
N GLN A 82 46.32 -5.89 30.42
CA GLN A 82 47.73 -5.98 30.01
C GLN A 82 47.89 -6.14 28.49
N VAL A 83 47.03 -6.94 27.85
CA VAL A 83 47.03 -7.09 26.39
C VAL A 83 46.68 -5.77 25.70
N LEU A 84 45.71 -5.04 26.24
CA LEU A 84 45.33 -3.71 25.73
C LEU A 84 46.48 -2.71 25.89
N GLU A 85 47.10 -2.65 27.06
CA GLU A 85 48.24 -1.75 27.32
C GLU A 85 49.41 -2.05 26.38
N LYS A 86 49.74 -3.33 26.18
CA LYS A 86 50.80 -3.76 25.24
C LYS A 86 50.47 -3.46 23.77
N ALA A 87 49.19 -3.40 23.41
CA ALA A 87 48.75 -3.06 22.05
C ALA A 87 48.71 -1.54 21.80
N LEU A 88 48.71 -0.73 22.86
CA LEU A 88 48.71 0.73 22.81
C LEU A 88 50.11 1.35 22.98
N GLU A 89 51.11 0.53 23.34
CA GLU A 89 52.55 0.86 23.34
C GLU A 89 53.18 0.60 21.97
#